data_AF-A0A327NIV6-F1
#
_entry.id   AF-A0A327NIV6-F1
#
_cell.length_a   1.000
_cell.length_b   1.000
_cell.length_c   1.000
_cell.angle_alpha   90.00
_cell.angle_beta   90.00
_cell.angle_gamma   90.00
#
_symmetry.space_group_name_H-M   'P 1'
#
loop_
_entity.id
_entity.type
_entity.pdbx_description
1 polymer ?
#
loop_
_entity_poly.entity_id
_entity_poly.type
_entity_poly.pdbx_seq_one_letter_code
_entity_poly.pdbx_strand_id
1 'polypeptide(L)'
;MSHWIYNPLIYQSKDQTLVFDLQGDTWSVDTINWFTDSIVRMEARRYPGETSCLLILDLNVGEGRATRLTRQGSAHFKGTLAEIKNWVLSRKPLIYSHED
;
A
#
# COMPACT_ATOMS: atom_id res chain seq x y z
N MET A 1 25.61 7.49 1.19
CA MET A 1 24.48 8.40 1.49
C MET A 1 23.36 7.56 2.08
N SER A 2 22.84 7.92 3.25
CA SER A 2 21.71 7.23 3.88
C SER A 2 20.42 7.76 3.24
N HIS A 3 19.64 6.89 2.59
CA HIS A 3 18.29 7.22 2.14
C HIS A 3 17.36 6.89 3.31
N TRP A 4 16.80 7.92 3.95
CA TRP A 4 15.81 7.73 5.00
C TRP A 4 14.51 7.26 4.34
N ILE A 5 14.15 6.01 4.57
CA ILE A 5 12.89 5.42 4.11
C ILE A 5 11.92 5.57 5.27
N TYR A 6 10.95 6.49 5.13
CA TYR A 6 9.89 6.64 6.12
C TYR A 6 8.79 5.63 5.80
N ASN A 7 8.61 4.67 6.71
CA ASN A 7 7.58 3.64 6.56
C ASN A 7 6.18 4.29 6.54
N PRO A 8 5.30 3.90 5.60
CA PRO A 8 3.90 4.29 5.58
C PRO A 8 3.19 3.83 6.86
N LEU A 9 2.59 4.77 7.61
CA LEU A 9 1.83 4.49 8.83
C LEU A 9 0.55 5.35 8.85
N ILE A 10 -0.56 4.75 9.27
CA ILE A 10 -1.84 5.43 9.54
C ILE A 10 -2.27 5.11 10.96
N TYR A 11 -2.50 6.15 11.74
CA TYR A 11 -3.02 6.06 13.10
C TYR A 11 -4.42 6.67 13.19
N GLN A 12 -5.26 6.11 14.05
CA GLN A 12 -6.52 6.71 14.44
C GLN A 12 -6.25 7.87 15.41
N SER A 13 -6.75 9.06 15.09
CA SER A 13 -6.42 10.27 15.87
C SER A 13 -6.93 10.25 17.32
N LYS A 14 -7.99 9.49 17.61
CA LYS A 14 -8.66 9.50 18.92
C LYS A 14 -7.80 8.85 20.01
N ASP A 15 -7.14 7.75 19.69
CA ASP A 15 -6.48 6.87 20.64
C ASP A 15 -5.06 6.47 20.19
N GLN A 16 -4.59 7.02 19.06
CA GLN A 16 -3.29 6.70 18.47
C GLN A 16 -3.15 5.21 18.13
N THR A 17 -4.27 4.51 17.89
CA THR A 17 -4.24 3.12 17.46
C THR A 17 -3.72 3.03 16.03
N LEU A 18 -2.74 2.15 15.77
CA LEU A 18 -2.24 1.89 14.42
C LEU A 18 -3.31 1.15 13.61
N VAL A 19 -3.76 1.76 12.51
CA VAL A 19 -4.81 1.21 11.64
C VAL A 19 -4.21 0.51 10.43
N PHE A 20 -3.13 1.06 9.88
CA PHE A 20 -2.46 0.50 8.72
C PHE A 20 -0.97 0.86 8.73
N ASP A 21 -0.15 -0.06 8.26
CA ASP A 21 1.26 0.19 8.00
C ASP A 21 1.75 -0.59 6.77
N LEU A 22 2.90 -0.16 6.26
CA LEU A 22 3.76 -1.01 5.44
C LEU A 22 5.11 -1.16 6.13
N GLN A 23 5.13 -1.84 7.29
CA GLN A 23 6.34 -2.15 8.07
C GLN A 23 7.34 -3.02 7.28
N GLY A 24 8.09 -2.39 6.38
CA GLY A 24 9.22 -3.00 5.70
C GLY A 24 10.19 -1.93 5.24
N ASP A 25 11.49 -2.14 5.51
CA ASP A 25 12.61 -1.19 5.33
C ASP A 25 12.82 -0.67 3.90
N THR A 26 11.93 -0.99 2.97
CA THR A 26 12.03 -0.61 1.58
C THR A 26 10.82 0.16 1.08
N TRP A 27 9.71 0.25 1.80
CA TRP A 27 8.54 0.99 1.31
C TRP A 27 8.52 2.41 1.87
N SER A 28 8.36 3.40 0.98
CA SER A 28 8.13 4.80 1.33
C SER A 28 6.84 5.27 0.69
N VAL A 29 6.08 6.12 1.38
CA VAL A 29 5.00 6.88 0.73
C VAL A 29 5.59 8.02 -0.08
N ASP A 30 5.06 8.21 -1.29
CA ASP A 30 5.33 9.35 -2.17
C ASP A 30 4.22 10.41 -2.01
N THR A 31 2.94 9.99 -2.03
CA THR A 31 1.80 10.91 -1.93
C THR A 31 0.67 10.31 -1.09
N ILE A 32 -0.02 11.15 -0.31
CA ILE A 32 -1.22 10.83 0.47
C ILE A 32 -2.31 11.84 0.14
N ASN A 33 -3.49 11.37 -0.25
CA ASN A 33 -4.67 12.19 -0.46
C ASN A 33 -5.87 11.55 0.26
N TRP A 34 -6.51 12.30 1.15
CA TRP A 34 -7.75 11.88 1.79
C TRP A 34 -8.94 12.29 0.92
N PHE A 35 -9.79 11.33 0.57
CA PHE A 35 -11.05 11.59 -0.13
C PHE A 35 -12.18 11.90 0.84
N THR A 36 -12.15 11.29 2.02
CA THR A 36 -13.05 11.52 3.16
C THR A 36 -12.27 11.32 4.46
N ASP A 37 -12.92 11.43 5.62
CA ASP A 37 -12.30 11.14 6.92
C ASP A 37 -11.88 9.66 7.10
N SER A 38 -12.40 8.76 6.27
CA SER A 38 -12.08 7.32 6.33
C SER A 38 -11.46 6.75 5.07
N ILE A 39 -11.54 7.44 3.93
CA ILE A 39 -11.04 6.95 2.66
C ILE A 39 -9.78 7.70 2.27
N VAL A 40 -8.68 6.96 2.13
CA VAL A 40 -7.36 7.52 1.79
C VAL A 40 -6.78 6.84 0.56
N ARG A 41 -6.22 7.65 -0.34
CA ARG A 41 -5.40 7.23 -1.46
C ARG A 41 -3.94 7.47 -1.12
N MET A 42 -3.11 6.44 -1.26
CA MET A 42 -1.67 6.54 -1.05
C MET A 42 -0.91 5.97 -2.24
N GLU A 43 0.17 6.63 -2.63
CA GLU A 43 1.15 6.06 -3.56
C GLU A 43 2.40 5.71 -2.76
N ALA A 44 2.74 4.42 -2.72
CA ALA A 44 3.94 3.92 -2.07
C ALA A 44 4.93 3.39 -3.11
N ARG A 45 6.23 3.57 -2.89
CA ARG A 45 7.28 3.03 -3.74
C ARG A 45 8.24 2.19 -2.92
N ARG A 46 8.65 1.06 -3.49
CA ARG A 46 9.67 0.19 -2.92
C ARG A 46 11.06 0.62 -3.40
N TYR A 47 12.00 0.77 -2.49
CA TYR A 47 13.41 1.07 -2.76
C TYR A 47 14.26 -0.21 -2.88
N PRO A 48 15.21 -0.26 -3.84
CA PRO A 48 15.37 0.67 -4.96
C PRO A 48 14.23 0.56 -6.00
N GLY A 49 13.88 1.72 -6.57
CA GLY A 49 12.59 2.15 -7.15
C GLY A 49 11.99 1.42 -8.36
N GLU A 50 11.88 0.10 -8.39
CA GLU A 50 11.29 -0.63 -9.53
C GLU A 50 9.83 -1.06 -9.34
N THR A 51 9.28 -0.88 -8.14
CA THR A 51 7.90 -1.26 -7.83
C THR A 51 7.22 -0.13 -7.06
N SER A 52 6.04 0.26 -7.51
CA SER A 52 5.14 1.13 -6.74
C SER A 52 3.80 0.44 -6.50
N CYS A 53 3.08 0.90 -5.48
CA CYS A 53 1.74 0.47 -5.14
C CYS A 53 0.86 1.70 -4.96
N LEU A 54 -0.21 1.75 -5.74
CA LEU A 54 -1.32 2.65 -5.46
C LEU A 54 -2.29 1.94 -4.52
N LEU A 55 -2.58 2.56 -3.38
CA LEU A 55 -3.50 2.08 -2.36
C LEU A 55 -4.71 3.00 -2.28
N ILE A 56 -5.91 2.43 -2.20
CA ILE A 56 -7.14 3.12 -1.85
C ILE A 56 -7.74 2.33 -0.69
N LEU A 57 -7.70 2.89 0.51
CA LEU A 57 -8.10 2.22 1.75
C LEU A 57 -9.33 2.91 2.34
N ASP A 58 -10.32 2.14 2.75
CA ASP A 58 -11.42 2.60 3.58
C ASP A 58 -11.24 2.06 5.01
N LEU A 59 -10.79 2.97 5.88
CA LEU A 59 -10.44 2.70 7.26
C LEU A 59 -11.67 2.44 8.15
N ASN A 60 -12.87 2.84 7.71
CA ASN A 60 -14.09 2.64 8.48
C ASN A 60 -14.58 1.19 8.37
N VAL A 61 -14.49 0.61 7.17
CA VAL A 61 -14.89 -0.80 6.93
C VAL A 61 -13.72 -1.79 7.03
N GLY A 62 -12.47 -1.30 7.08
CA GLY A 62 -11.29 -2.14 7.19
C GLY A 62 -10.95 -2.89 5.90
N GLU A 63 -11.30 -2.32 4.75
CA GLU A 63 -11.03 -2.88 3.42
C GLU A 63 -10.35 -1.86 2.50
N GLY A 64 -9.91 -2.32 1.34
CA GLY A 64 -9.39 -1.43 0.31
C GLY A 64 -9.06 -2.13 -0.99
N ARG A 65 -8.31 -1.42 -1.82
CA ARG A 65 -7.75 -1.91 -3.07
C ARG A 65 -6.29 -1.49 -3.19
N ALA A 66 -5.48 -2.37 -3.75
CA ALA A 66 -4.10 -2.12 -4.07
C ALA A 66 -3.84 -2.42 -5.55
N THR A 67 -3.10 -1.53 -6.21
CA THR A 67 -2.60 -1.73 -7.56
C THR A 67 -1.08 -1.65 -7.51
N ARG A 68 -0.41 -2.78 -7.75
CA ARG A 68 1.05 -2.83 -7.88
C ARG A 68 1.41 -2.51 -9.31
N LEU A 69 2.35 -1.59 -9.49
CA LEU A 69 2.93 -1.20 -10.76
C LEU A 69 4.39 -1.66 -10.78
N THR A 70 4.73 -2.45 -11.80
CA THR A 70 6.09 -2.93 -12.06
C THR A 70 6.45 -2.62 -13.51
N ARG A 71 7.72 -2.83 -13.90
CA ARG A 71 8.11 -2.74 -15.31
C ARG A 71 7.37 -3.74 -16.20
N GLN A 72 6.98 -4.88 -15.65
CA GLN A 72 6.32 -5.95 -16.38
C GLN A 72 4.83 -5.65 -16.59
N GLY A 73 4.24 -4.73 -15.82
CA GLY A 73 2.83 -4.30 -15.87
C GLY A 73 2.20 -4.20 -14.48
N SER A 74 0.88 -4.30 -14.41
CA SER A 74 0.10 -4.03 -13.19
C SER A 74 -0.67 -5.23 -12.67
N ALA A 75 -0.79 -5.34 -11.35
CA ALA A 75 -1.68 -6.30 -10.70
C ALA A 75 -2.56 -5.60 -9.67
N HIS A 76 -3.76 -6.14 -9.49
CA HIS A 76 -4.77 -5.58 -8.60
C HIS A 76 -5.12 -6.57 -7.49
N PHE A 77 -5.42 -6.03 -6.33
CA PHE A 77 -5.91 -6.81 -5.19
C PHE A 77 -6.96 -6.02 -4.43
N LYS A 78 -8.03 -6.69 -4.00
CA LYS A 78 -9.06 -6.15 -3.11
C LYS A 78 -9.20 -7.11 -1.94
N GLY A 79 -9.27 -6.57 -0.73
CA GLY A 79 -9.48 -7.36 0.48
C GLY A 79 -9.45 -6.47 1.73
N THR A 80 -9.28 -7.11 2.88
CA THR A 80 -9.08 -6.42 4.16
C THR A 80 -7.76 -5.64 4.18
N LEU A 81 -7.62 -4.66 5.08
CA LEU A 81 -6.37 -3.91 5.26
C LEU A 81 -5.18 -4.83 5.55
N ALA A 82 -5.38 -5.89 6.33
CA ALA A 82 -4.35 -6.88 6.65
C ALA A 82 -3.93 -7.70 5.42
N GLU A 83 -4.90 -8.15 4.61
CA GLU A 83 -4.61 -8.86 3.36
C GLU A 83 -3.91 -7.96 2.34
N ILE A 84 -4.30 -6.69 2.24
CA ILE A 84 -3.64 -5.71 1.38
C ILE A 84 -2.19 -5.51 1.79
N LYS A 85 -1.92 -5.30 3.10
CA LYS A 85 -0.56 -5.20 3.63
C LYS A 85 0.25 -6.42 3.25
N ASN A 86 -0.26 -7.62 3.54
CA ASN A 86 0.42 -8.88 3.21
C ASN A 86 0.66 -9.03 1.71
N TRP A 87 -0.33 -8.65 0.89
CA TRP A 87 -0.21 -8.69 -0.55
C TRP A 87 0.91 -7.75 -1.01
N VAL A 88 0.91 -6.47 -0.63
CA VAL A 88 1.95 -5.47 -0.97
C VAL A 88 3.34 -5.93 -0.56
N LEU A 89 3.49 -6.45 0.66
CA LEU A 89 4.77 -6.92 1.18
C LEU A 89 5.22 -8.24 0.57
N SER A 90 4.31 -9.01 -0.03
CA SER A 90 4.66 -10.27 -0.68
C SER A 90 5.60 -10.06 -1.86
N ARG A 91 6.69 -10.85 -1.89
CA ARG A 91 7.65 -10.91 -3.00
C ARG A 91 7.18 -11.83 -4.13
N LYS A 92 5.94 -12.33 -4.07
CA LYS A 92 5.45 -13.24 -5.12
C LYS A 92 5.49 -12.50 -6.46
N PRO A 93 6.07 -13.10 -7.50
CA PRO A 93 6.01 -12.52 -8.84
C PRO A 93 4.55 -12.29 -9.21
N LEU A 94 4.29 -11.20 -9.94
CA LEU A 94 2.98 -10.96 -10.52
C LEU A 94 2.69 -12.12 -11.48
N ILE A 95 1.88 -13.08 -11.05
CA ILE A 95 1.37 -14.10 -11.95
C ILE A 95 0.26 -13.39 -12.73
N TYR A 96 0.55 -13.10 -13.99
CA TYR A 96 -0.46 -12.67 -14.95
C TYR A 96 -1.49 -13.80 -15.07
N SER A 97 -2.65 -13.65 -14.44
CA SER A 97 -3.85 -14.34 -14.90
C SER A 97 -4.43 -13.49 -16.02
N HIS A 98 -4.16 -13.90 -17.26
CA HIS A 98 -5.09 -13.60 -18.35
C HIS A 98 -6.39 -14.30 -17.98
N GLU A 99 -7.42 -13.54 -17.62
CA GLU A 99 -8.78 -14.03 -17.72
C GLU A 99 -9.15 -13.92 -19.21
N ASP A 100 -9.33 -15.08 -19.86
CA ASP A 100 -9.99 -15.24 -21.17
C ASP A 100 -11.50 -14.96 -21.06
#